data_AF-A0A415R3C6-F1
#
_entry.id   AF-A0A415R3C6-F1
#
_cell.length_a   1.000
_cell.length_b   1.000
_cell.length_c   1.000
_cell.angle_alpha   90.00
_cell.angle_beta   90.00
_cell.angle_gamma   90.00
#
_symmetry.space_group_name_H-M   'P 1'
#
loop_
_entity.id
_entity.type
_entity.pdbx_description
1 polymer ?
#
loop_
_entity_poly.entity_id
_entity_poly.type
_entity_poly.pdbx_seq_one_letter_code
_entity_poly.pdbx_strand_id
1 'polypeptide(L)'
;MYTKDMLVTKIKMIALSKIRGIEDSVMSNPMVYRRDTRAYCEAMYDVISNMSFAQLKRIVIPIYENYAEMGMADDGYVADSLMMIALALYQNEIGEENIYDQGWTSYVEDFFRLATA
;
A
#
# COMPACT_ATOMS: atom_id res chain seq x y z
N MET A 1 -24.17 -11.88 -4.03
CA MET A 1 -22.87 -12.56 -4.17
C MET A 1 -21.85 -11.51 -4.58
N TYR A 2 -20.94 -11.15 -3.69
CA TYR A 2 -19.87 -10.19 -3.99
C TYR A 2 -18.84 -10.92 -4.87
N THR A 3 -18.62 -10.47 -6.10
CA THR A 3 -17.70 -11.15 -7.03
C THR A 3 -16.25 -10.78 -6.71
N LYS A 4 -15.30 -11.68 -6.99
CA LYS A 4 -13.85 -11.39 -6.84
C LYS A 4 -13.44 -10.11 -7.60
N ASP A 5 -14.16 -9.77 -8.66
CA ASP A 5 -13.94 -8.56 -9.45
C ASP A 5 -14.31 -7.28 -8.68
N MET A 6 -15.42 -7.30 -7.93
CA MET A 6 -15.79 -6.19 -7.04
C MET A 6 -14.79 -6.06 -5.89
N LEU A 7 -14.31 -7.18 -5.33
CA LEU A 7 -13.25 -7.19 -4.31
C LEU A 7 -12.02 -6.44 -4.80
N VAL A 8 -11.49 -6.82 -5.96
CA VAL A 8 -10.29 -6.20 -6.53
C VAL A 8 -10.47 -4.69 -6.73
N THR A 9 -11.62 -4.27 -7.26
CA THR A 9 -11.93 -2.84 -7.42
C THR A 9 -12.00 -2.12 -6.06
N LYS A 10 -12.66 -2.72 -5.06
CA LYS A 10 -12.76 -2.14 -3.71
C LYS A 10 -11.39 -1.98 -3.05
N ILE A 11 -10.54 -3.01 -3.10
CA ILE A 11 -9.19 -2.96 -2.56
C ILE A 11 -8.36 -1.87 -3.23
N LYS A 12 -8.42 -1.76 -4.57
CA LYS A 12 -7.75 -0.67 -5.30
C LYS A 12 -8.18 0.70 -4.75
N MET A 13 -9.48 0.92 -4.61
CA MET A 13 -10.01 2.21 -4.14
C MET A 13 -9.59 2.52 -2.69
N ILE A 14 -9.59 1.51 -1.81
CA ILE A 14 -9.14 1.67 -0.43
C ILE A 14 -7.65 2.03 -0.39
N ALA A 15 -6.80 1.34 -1.15
CA ALA A 15 -5.37 1.62 -1.20
C ALA A 15 -5.09 3.06 -1.69
N LEU A 16 -5.71 3.47 -2.80
CA LEU A 16 -5.57 4.84 -3.32
C LEU A 16 -6.08 5.89 -2.32
N SER A 17 -7.21 5.63 -1.65
CA SER A 17 -7.74 6.52 -0.61
C SER A 17 -6.80 6.63 0.59
N LYS A 18 -6.19 5.52 1.03
CA LYS A 18 -5.23 5.51 2.14
C LYS A 18 -3.99 6.32 1.78
N ILE A 19 -3.44 6.14 0.58
CA ILE A 19 -2.28 6.91 0.09
C ILE A 19 -2.57 8.41 0.14
N ARG A 20 -3.73 8.85 -0.36
CA ARG A 20 -4.15 10.26 -0.27
C ARG A 20 -4.27 10.74 1.18
N GLY A 21 -4.81 9.91 2.07
CA GLY A 21 -4.89 10.23 3.49
C GLY A 21 -3.50 10.45 4.12
N ILE A 22 -2.49 9.67 3.72
CA ILE A 22 -1.11 9.86 4.16
C ILE A 22 -0.55 11.18 3.61
N GLU A 23 -0.73 11.48 2.32
CA GLU A 23 -0.32 12.75 1.72
C GLU A 23 -0.91 13.96 2.46
N ASP A 24 -2.23 13.92 2.72
CA ASP A 24 -2.94 14.98 3.44
C ASP A 24 -2.40 15.14 4.87
N SER A 25 -2.10 14.01 5.53
CA SER A 25 -1.53 14.03 6.88
C SER A 25 -0.12 14.63 6.90
N VAL A 26 0.72 14.31 5.90
CA VAL A 26 2.06 14.89 5.73
C VAL A 26 1.97 16.40 5.47
N MET A 27 1.01 16.85 4.68
CA MET A 27 0.79 18.29 4.46
C MET A 27 0.37 19.01 5.74
N SER A 28 -0.46 18.37 6.57
CA SER A 28 -0.94 18.95 7.82
C SER A 28 0.13 18.99 8.93
N ASN A 29 0.99 17.98 9.00
CA ASN A 29 2.01 17.85 10.04
C ASN A 29 3.28 17.20 9.50
N PRO A 30 4.09 17.90 8.68
CA PRO A 30 5.24 17.30 8.02
C PRO A 30 6.35 16.86 8.99
N MET A 31 6.36 17.36 10.23
CA MET A 31 7.42 17.10 11.21
C MET A 31 7.38 15.69 11.80
N VAL A 32 6.27 14.96 11.65
CA VAL A 32 6.14 13.57 12.16
C VAL A 32 6.40 12.52 11.08
N TYR A 33 6.66 12.94 9.84
CA TYR A 33 6.86 12.06 8.69
C TYR A 33 8.28 12.17 8.14
N ARG A 34 8.72 11.11 7.44
CA ARG A 34 9.97 11.14 6.67
C ARG A 34 9.88 12.18 5.54
N ARG A 35 11.01 12.79 5.21
CA ARG A 35 11.09 13.88 4.22
C ARG A 35 10.63 13.47 2.81
N ASP A 36 10.85 12.22 2.44
CA ASP A 36 10.54 11.59 1.16
C ASP A 36 9.11 11.00 1.08
N THR A 37 8.36 10.99 2.19
CA THR A 37 7.01 10.39 2.27
C THR A 37 6.10 10.81 1.12
N ARG A 38 6.11 12.11 0.76
CA ARG A 38 5.26 12.61 -0.34
C ARG A 38 5.64 12.00 -1.69
N ALA A 39 6.93 11.90 -1.99
CA ALA A 39 7.40 11.32 -3.24
C ALA A 39 7.03 9.83 -3.31
N TYR A 40 7.17 9.10 -2.19
CA TYR A 40 6.72 7.71 -2.11
C TYR A 40 5.21 7.57 -2.27
N CYS A 41 4.40 8.46 -1.67
CA CYS A 41 2.95 8.43 -1.84
C CYS A 41 2.52 8.68 -3.28
N GLU A 42 3.09 9.71 -3.92
CA GLU A 42 2.83 10.03 -5.33
C GLU A 42 3.20 8.83 -6.23
N ALA A 43 4.37 8.22 -6.01
CA ALA A 43 4.81 7.05 -6.76
C ALA A 43 3.92 5.81 -6.54
N MET A 44 3.57 5.49 -5.29
CA MET A 44 2.66 4.38 -4.98
C MET A 44 1.28 4.59 -5.61
N TYR A 45 0.75 5.81 -5.56
CA TYR A 45 -0.52 6.16 -6.17
C TYR A 45 -0.48 5.89 -7.67
N ASP A 46 0.57 6.37 -8.34
CA ASP A 46 0.76 6.21 -9.78
C ASP A 46 0.95 4.74 -10.18
N VAL A 47 1.72 3.97 -9.42
CA VAL A 47 1.89 2.53 -9.63
C VAL A 47 0.54 1.82 -9.57
N ILE A 48 -0.25 2.02 -8.51
CA ILE A 48 -1.54 1.34 -8.33
C ILE A 48 -2.58 1.84 -9.34
N SER A 49 -2.62 3.14 -9.64
CA SER A 49 -3.59 3.72 -10.57
C SER A 49 -3.43 3.13 -11.96
N ASN A 50 -2.19 2.94 -12.40
CA ASN A 50 -1.82 2.45 -13.73
C ASN A 50 -1.80 0.92 -13.85
N MET A 51 -1.90 0.16 -12.75
CA MET A 51 -2.05 -1.29 -12.84
C MET A 51 -3.33 -1.67 -13.60
N SER A 52 -3.16 -2.54 -14.60
CA SER A 52 -4.28 -3.18 -15.28
C SER A 52 -5.09 -4.04 -14.31
N PHE A 53 -6.37 -4.23 -14.62
CA PHE A 53 -7.24 -5.07 -13.80
C PHE A 53 -6.74 -6.52 -13.68
N ALA A 54 -6.09 -7.04 -14.73
CA ALA A 54 -5.48 -8.36 -14.70
C ALA A 54 -4.28 -8.45 -13.74
N GLN A 55 -3.44 -7.41 -13.67
CA GLN A 55 -2.35 -7.33 -12.69
C GLN A 55 -2.91 -7.26 -11.27
N LEU A 56 -3.89 -6.39 -11.03
CA LEU A 56 -4.53 -6.25 -9.72
C LEU A 56 -5.16 -7.57 -9.26
N LYS A 57 -5.87 -8.28 -10.14
CA LYS A 57 -6.43 -9.61 -9.84
C LYS A 57 -5.36 -10.61 -9.39
N ARG A 58 -4.22 -10.64 -10.08
CA ARG A 58 -3.11 -11.56 -9.76
C ARG A 58 -2.46 -11.27 -8.42
N ILE A 59 -2.56 -10.04 -7.92
CA ILE A 59 -2.00 -9.61 -6.63
C ILE A 59 -3.04 -9.74 -5.51
N VAL A 60 -4.19 -9.11 -5.67
CA VAL A 60 -5.20 -8.94 -4.61
C VAL A 60 -5.87 -10.26 -4.25
N ILE A 61 -6.19 -11.11 -5.22
CA ILE A 61 -6.92 -12.36 -4.93
C ILE A 61 -6.09 -13.30 -4.04
N PRO A 62 -4.82 -13.61 -4.37
CA PRO A 62 -4.00 -14.47 -3.50
C PRO A 62 -3.79 -13.88 -2.10
N ILE A 63 -3.56 -12.56 -1.98
CA ILE A 63 -3.41 -11.91 -0.67
C ILE A 63 -4.67 -12.06 0.17
N TYR A 64 -5.83 -11.78 -0.43
CA TYR A 64 -7.12 -11.93 0.25
C TYR A 64 -7.36 -13.38 0.68
N GLU A 65 -7.09 -14.35 -0.18
CA GLU A 65 -7.28 -15.77 0.12
C GLU A 65 -6.37 -16.23 1.27
N ASN A 66 -5.10 -15.83 1.28
CA ASN A 66 -4.18 -16.11 2.38
C ASN A 66 -4.69 -15.53 3.71
N TYR A 67 -5.14 -14.27 3.72
CA TYR A 67 -5.72 -13.68 4.91
C TYR A 67 -7.03 -14.35 5.32
N ALA A 68 -7.84 -14.82 4.36
CA ALA A 68 -9.09 -15.52 4.64
C ALA A 68 -8.84 -16.86 5.33
N GLU A 69 -7.82 -17.61 4.89
CA GLU A 69 -7.39 -18.86 5.52
C GLU A 69 -6.96 -18.67 6.98
N MET A 70 -6.41 -17.49 7.31
CA MET A 70 -6.01 -17.10 8.66
C MET A 70 -7.14 -16.47 9.48
N GLY A 71 -8.35 -16.32 8.93
CA GLY A 71 -9.47 -15.63 9.59
C GLY A 71 -9.28 -14.10 9.70
N MET A 72 -8.43 -13.51 8.86
CA MET A 72 -8.01 -12.11 8.88
C MET A 72 -8.28 -11.36 7.57
N ALA A 73 -9.24 -11.81 6.75
CA ALA A 73 -9.58 -11.18 5.47
C ALA A 73 -10.31 -9.83 5.64
N ASP A 74 -9.60 -8.85 6.19
CA ASP A 74 -10.01 -7.46 6.23
C ASP A 74 -9.48 -6.72 5.00
N ASP A 75 -10.35 -5.95 4.36
CA ASP A 75 -10.00 -5.19 3.16
C ASP A 75 -8.89 -4.16 3.42
N GLY A 76 -8.79 -3.67 4.66
CA GLY A 76 -7.74 -2.75 5.09
C GLY A 76 -6.36 -3.40 5.09
N TYR A 77 -6.23 -4.66 5.51
CA TYR A 77 -4.97 -5.42 5.46
C TYR A 77 -4.54 -5.74 4.03
N VAL A 78 -5.50 -6.15 3.19
CA VAL A 78 -5.22 -6.44 1.78
C VAL A 78 -4.80 -5.18 1.03
N ALA A 79 -5.46 -4.05 1.29
CA ALA A 79 -5.09 -2.76 0.71
C ALA A 79 -3.71 -2.29 1.18
N ASP A 80 -3.38 -2.49 2.45
CA ASP A 80 -2.06 -2.16 2.99
C ASP A 80 -0.95 -3.02 2.36
N SER A 81 -1.19 -4.32 2.17
CA SER A 81 -0.28 -5.19 1.43
C SER A 81 -0.08 -4.73 -0.01
N LEU A 82 -1.14 -4.29 -0.68
CA LEU A 82 -1.04 -3.72 -2.03
C LEU A 82 -0.19 -2.43 -2.04
N MET A 83 -0.31 -1.60 -1.01
CA MET A 83 0.55 -0.42 -0.82
C MET A 83 2.02 -0.81 -0.58
N MET A 84 2.30 -1.83 0.24
CA MET A 84 3.67 -2.34 0.44
C MET A 84 4.31 -2.76 -0.88
N ILE A 85 3.56 -3.50 -1.71
CA ILE A 85 4.03 -3.96 -3.01
C ILE A 85 4.34 -2.76 -3.91
N ALA A 86 3.46 -1.76 -3.95
CA ALA A 86 3.69 -0.55 -4.76
C ALA A 86 4.93 0.22 -4.30
N LEU A 87 5.13 0.35 -2.98
CA LEU A 87 6.32 0.98 -2.40
C LEU A 87 7.59 0.22 -2.78
N ALA A 88 7.59 -1.10 -2.62
CA ALA A 88 8.74 -1.95 -2.95
C ALA A 88 9.09 -1.89 -4.44
N LEU A 89 8.08 -1.87 -5.33
CA LEU A 89 8.29 -1.72 -6.77
C LEU A 89 9.01 -0.41 -7.10
N TYR A 90 8.57 0.69 -6.49
CA TYR A 90 9.21 1.99 -6.70
C TYR A 90 10.63 2.05 -6.10
N GLN A 91 10.83 1.54 -4.88
CA GLN A 91 12.16 1.47 -4.25
C GLN A 91 13.15 0.67 -5.11
N ASN A 92 12.72 -0.47 -5.66
CA ASN A 92 13.53 -1.24 -6.59
C ASN A 92 13.85 -0.47 -7.88
N GLU A 93 12.90 0.31 -8.41
CA GLU A 93 13.10 1.13 -9.61
C GLU A 93 14.19 2.20 -9.41
N ILE A 94 14.23 2.82 -8.23
CA ILE A 94 15.20 3.86 -7.89
C ILE A 94 16.50 3.33 -7.26
N GLY A 95 16.61 2.00 -7.10
CA GLY A 95 17.81 1.33 -6.57
C GLY A 95 17.99 1.46 -5.05
N GLU A 96 16.91 1.70 -4.32
CA GLU A 96 16.90 1.71 -2.86
C GLU A 96 16.67 0.31 -2.27
N GLU A 97 17.14 0.09 -1.04
CA GLU A 97 16.78 -1.09 -0.26
C GLU A 97 15.26 -1.10 -0.02
N ASN A 98 14.56 -2.11 -0.53
CA ASN A 98 13.10 -2.11 -0.47
C ASN A 98 12.58 -2.48 0.92
N ILE A 99 11.31 -2.14 1.17
CA ILE A 99 10.64 -2.31 2.47
C ILE A 99 10.64 -3.76 2.99
N TYR A 100 10.70 -4.76 2.10
CA TYR A 100 10.75 -6.17 2.50
C TYR A 100 12.15 -6.57 2.96
N ASP A 101 13.19 -6.09 2.29
CA ASP A 101 14.59 -6.36 2.66
C ASP A 101 14.93 -5.72 4.02
N GLN A 102 14.28 -4.61 4.35
CA GLN A 102 14.36 -3.97 5.67
C GLN A 102 13.66 -4.77 6.79
N GLY A 103 12.95 -5.85 6.46
CA GLY A 103 12.21 -6.66 7.43
C GLY A 103 10.99 -5.96 8.04
N TRP A 104 10.39 -5.00 7.32
CA TRP A 104 9.23 -4.27 7.81
C TRP A 104 8.00 -5.16 7.93
N THR A 105 7.32 -5.10 9.08
CA THR A 105 6.20 -6.01 9.40
C THR A 105 4.97 -5.30 10.00
N SER A 106 4.95 -3.96 10.05
CA SER A 106 3.78 -3.16 10.45
C SER A 106 3.05 -2.58 9.23
N TYR A 107 1.96 -1.84 9.45
CA TYR A 107 1.28 -1.11 8.38
C TYR A 107 2.23 -0.20 7.60
N VAL A 108 1.93 0.01 6.32
CA VAL A 108 2.74 0.89 5.43
C VAL A 108 2.77 2.31 5.94
N GLU A 109 1.68 2.80 6.52
CA GLU A 109 1.64 4.15 7.07
C GLU A 109 2.72 4.37 8.14
N ASP A 110 2.96 3.37 8.98
CA ASP A 110 3.97 3.45 10.04
C ASP A 110 5.39 3.55 9.48
N PHE A 111 5.63 3.00 8.29
CA PHE A 111 6.93 3.13 7.63
C PHE A 111 7.28 4.61 7.41
N PHE A 112 6.30 5.43 7.07
CA PHE A 112 6.51 6.86 6.79
C PHE A 112 6.63 7.73 8.05
N ARG A 113 6.28 7.20 9.22
CA ARG A 113 6.42 7.95 10.48
C ARG A 113 7.88 7.99 10.93
N LEU A 114 8.29 9.10 11.53
CA LEU A 114 9.57 9.15 12.24
C LEU A 114 9.47 8.31 13.51
N ALA A 115 10.50 7.52 13.83
CA ALA A 115 10.53 6.61 14.99
C ALA A 115 10.39 7.29 16.38
N THR A 116 10.22 8.61 16.42
CA THR A 116 10.02 9.43 17.63
C THR A 116 8.59 9.96 17.77
N ALA A 117 7.68 9.59 16.87
CA ALA A 117 6.26 9.93 16.91
C ALA A 117 5.42 8.90 17.67
#